data_AF-A0A1I9GAV1-F1
#
_entry.id   AF-A0A1I9GAV1-F1
#
_cell.length_a   1.000
_cell.length_b   1.000
_cell.length_c   1.000
_cell.angle_alpha   90.00
_cell.angle_beta   90.00
_cell.angle_gamma   90.00
#
_symmetry.space_group_name_H-M   'P 1'
#
loop_
_entity.id
_entity.type
_entity.pdbx_description
1 polymer ?
#
loop_
_entity_poly.entity_id
_entity_poly.type
_entity_poly.pdbx_seq_one_letter_code
_entity_poly.pdbx_strand_id
1 'polypeptide(L)'
;MLRRIQFTKTTKFMKNFVLFLARFAILRGSVVLCQVLESIQTGMFMMVVEKILIPELGKMYNTTTYDEKRLCCIGFANLAADTVDKLGLQYGILVESLVRLVEASACGPTPLNADDVEEQGIGLSTLELERNDPYCKLSYAQHPDVIAAEIVNFKAYLAEAVMVRAVILKADSASCINEEIRGFLAGYAQQV
;
A
#
# COMPACT_ATOMS: atom_id res chain seq x y z
N MET A 1 -13.52 1.79 8.66
CA MET A 1 -12.64 0.85 7.93
C MET A 1 -12.12 -0.28 8.82
N LEU A 2 -11.49 0.00 9.96
CA LEU A 2 -10.90 -1.05 10.82
C LEU A 2 -11.91 -2.11 11.34
N ARG A 3 -13.15 -1.73 11.68
CA ARG A 3 -14.21 -2.72 12.03
C ARG A 3 -14.48 -3.70 10.88
N ARG A 4 -14.45 -3.23 9.64
CA ARG A 4 -14.66 -4.09 8.46
C ARG A 4 -13.52 -5.10 8.29
N ILE A 5 -12.29 -4.74 8.66
CA ILE A 5 -11.14 -5.68 8.67
C ILE A 5 -11.39 -6.83 9.65
N GLN A 6 -12.05 -6.56 10.78
CA GLN A 6 -12.33 -7.57 11.80
C GLN A 6 -13.48 -8.51 11.40
N PHE A 7 -14.58 -7.95 10.88
CA PHE A 7 -15.84 -8.70 10.76
C PHE A 7 -16.22 -9.07 9.32
N THR A 8 -15.76 -8.31 8.31
CA THR A 8 -16.24 -8.43 6.92
C THR A 8 -15.13 -8.09 5.92
N LYS A 9 -13.95 -8.69 6.13
CA LYS A 9 -12.79 -8.51 5.26
C LYS A 9 -12.97 -9.29 3.96
N THR A 10 -12.61 -8.66 2.85
CA THR A 10 -12.52 -9.29 1.52
C THR A 10 -11.22 -8.88 0.87
N THR A 11 -10.70 -9.67 -0.07
CA THR A 11 -9.44 -9.37 -0.77
C THR A 11 -9.47 -8.00 -1.43
N LYS A 12 -10.59 -7.66 -2.09
CA LYS A 12 -10.81 -6.32 -2.68
C LYS A 12 -10.80 -5.21 -1.64
N PHE A 13 -11.43 -5.42 -0.48
CA PHE A 13 -11.45 -4.42 0.59
C PHE A 13 -10.05 -4.21 1.19
N MET A 14 -9.31 -5.29 1.44
CA MET A 14 -7.96 -5.22 2.00
C MET A 14 -6.98 -4.48 1.07
N LYS A 15 -6.98 -4.80 -0.23
CA LYS A 15 -6.22 -4.05 -1.24
C LYS A 15 -6.56 -2.56 -1.22
N ASN A 16 -7.85 -2.22 -1.28
CA ASN A 16 -8.30 -0.83 -1.26
C ASN A 16 -7.97 -0.11 0.05
N PHE A 17 -7.96 -0.83 1.18
CA PHE A 17 -7.54 -0.28 2.46
C PHE A 17 -6.04 0.07 2.46
N VAL A 18 -5.18 -0.80 1.91
CA VAL A 18 -3.75 -0.50 1.74
C VAL A 18 -3.54 0.71 0.82
N LEU A 19 -4.23 0.78 -0.32
CA LEU A 19 -4.16 1.94 -1.21
C LEU A 19 -4.62 3.23 -0.53
N PHE A 20 -5.65 3.15 0.32
CA PHE A 20 -6.09 4.27 1.14
C PHE A 20 -5.00 4.72 2.14
N LEU A 21 -4.32 3.79 2.82
CA LEU A 21 -3.22 4.13 3.73
C LEU A 21 -2.07 4.83 2.98
N ALA A 22 -1.69 4.33 1.80
CA ALA A 22 -0.68 4.97 0.97
C ALA A 22 -1.09 6.40 0.58
N ARG A 23 -2.32 6.58 0.09
CA ARG A 23 -2.89 7.89 -0.24
C ARG A 23 -2.92 8.83 0.97
N PHE A 24 -3.30 8.32 2.14
CA PHE A 24 -3.32 9.11 3.37
C PHE A 24 -1.90 9.56 3.75
N ALA A 25 -0.92 8.66 3.70
CA ALA A 25 0.48 8.99 4.00
C ALA A 25 1.01 10.09 3.07
N ILE A 26 0.64 10.10 1.79
CA ILE A 26 1.03 11.15 0.84
C ILE A 26 0.33 12.48 1.15
N LEU A 27 -1.00 12.47 1.33
CA LEU A 27 -1.78 13.70 1.41
C LEU A 27 -1.81 14.35 2.79
N ARG A 28 -1.66 13.55 3.86
CA ARG A 28 -1.75 14.01 5.25
C ARG A 28 -0.45 13.81 6.03
N GLY A 29 0.50 13.05 5.49
CA GLY A 29 1.77 12.74 6.13
C GLY A 29 1.74 11.44 6.93
N SER A 30 2.85 10.73 6.89
CA SER A 30 3.05 9.43 7.56
C SER A 30 3.04 9.52 9.08
N VAL A 31 3.60 10.59 9.64
CA VAL A 31 3.59 10.83 11.09
C VAL A 31 2.16 11.01 11.59
N VAL A 32 1.33 11.73 10.84
CA VAL A 32 -0.10 11.92 11.14
C VAL A 32 -0.85 10.59 11.02
N LEU A 33 -0.55 9.77 10.00
CA LEU A 33 -1.13 8.44 9.88
C LEU A 33 -0.84 7.58 11.12
N CYS A 34 0.41 7.58 11.58
CA CYS A 34 0.80 6.88 12.79
C CYS A 34 0.02 7.40 14.01
N GLN A 35 -0.05 8.72 14.21
CA GLN A 35 -0.79 9.33 15.32
C GLN A 35 -2.28 8.99 15.31
N VAL A 36 -2.92 9.01 14.13
CA VAL A 36 -4.34 8.66 13.98
C VAL A 36 -4.56 7.20 14.36
N LEU A 37 -3.70 6.27 13.92
CA LEU A 37 -3.83 4.86 14.28
C LEU A 37 -3.61 4.65 15.78
N GLU A 38 -2.56 5.24 16.35
CA GLU A 38 -2.28 5.17 17.79
C GLU A 38 -3.39 5.80 18.66
N SER A 39 -4.11 6.82 18.15
CA SER A 39 -5.25 7.43 18.87
C SER A 39 -6.46 6.51 19.01
N ILE A 40 -6.55 5.47 18.18
CA ILE A 40 -7.63 4.47 18.26
C ILE A 40 -7.33 3.49 19.38
N GLN A 41 -6.09 2.99 19.43
CA GLN A 41 -5.59 2.09 20.46
C GLN A 41 -4.05 2.09 20.41
N THR A 42 -3.40 2.09 21.57
CA THR A 42 -1.93 1.97 21.66
C THR A 42 -1.44 0.71 20.95
N GLY A 43 -0.42 0.85 20.11
CA GLY A 43 0.17 -0.24 19.32
C GLY A 43 -0.58 -0.56 18.03
N MET A 44 -1.69 0.14 17.74
CA MET A 44 -2.47 -0.07 16.52
C MET A 44 -1.66 0.24 15.25
N PHE A 45 -0.74 1.20 15.27
CA PHE A 45 0.11 1.48 14.11
C PHE A 45 0.96 0.25 13.75
N MET A 46 1.67 -0.29 14.74
CA MET A 46 2.52 -1.47 14.54
C MET A 46 1.70 -2.70 14.14
N MET A 47 0.53 -2.89 14.75
CA MET A 47 -0.38 -3.96 14.37
C MET A 47 -0.82 -3.85 12.90
N VAL A 48 -1.19 -2.65 12.44
CA VAL A 48 -1.58 -2.42 11.04
C VAL A 48 -0.40 -2.65 10.11
N VAL A 49 0.81 -2.19 10.45
CA VAL A 49 1.99 -2.42 9.61
C VAL A 49 2.29 -3.90 9.48
N GLU A 50 2.38 -4.61 10.61
CA GLU A 50 2.82 -6.01 10.67
C GLU A 50 1.76 -6.99 10.17
N LYS A 51 0.50 -6.82 10.59
CA LYS A 51 -0.56 -7.83 10.35
C LYS A 51 -1.40 -7.52 9.11
N ILE A 52 -1.34 -6.30 8.58
CA ILE A 52 -2.17 -5.88 7.45
C ILE A 52 -1.30 -5.42 6.29
N LEU A 53 -0.52 -4.35 6.46
CA LEU A 53 0.21 -3.72 5.37
C LEU A 53 1.21 -4.67 4.70
N ILE A 54 2.16 -5.22 5.46
CA ILE A 54 3.22 -6.10 4.93
C ILE A 54 2.62 -7.35 4.25
N PRO A 55 1.70 -8.11 4.89
CA PRO A 55 1.08 -9.27 4.25
C PRO A 55 0.30 -8.95 2.97
N GLU A 56 -0.41 -7.82 2.95
CA GLU A 56 -1.20 -7.43 1.77
C GLU A 56 -0.32 -6.93 0.62
N LEU A 57 0.77 -6.20 0.90
CA LEU A 57 1.77 -5.86 -0.12
C LEU A 57 2.31 -7.11 -0.83
N GLY A 58 2.52 -8.20 -0.08
CA GLY A 58 2.93 -9.50 -0.61
C GLY A 58 1.91 -10.20 -1.53
N LYS A 59 0.63 -9.83 -1.46
CA LYS A 59 -0.44 -10.37 -2.32
C LYS A 59 -0.75 -9.46 -3.51
N MET A 60 -0.28 -8.22 -3.47
CA MET A 60 -0.63 -7.17 -4.42
C MET A 60 0.16 -7.22 -5.74
N TYR A 61 1.16 -8.10 -5.87
CA TYR A 61 2.06 -8.16 -7.05
C TYR A 61 1.34 -8.25 -8.40
N ASN A 62 0.27 -9.06 -8.48
CA ASN A 62 -0.44 -9.37 -9.74
C ASN A 62 -1.81 -8.68 -9.87
N THR A 63 -2.24 -7.95 -8.85
CA THR A 63 -3.58 -7.36 -8.77
C THR A 63 -3.55 -5.84 -8.88
N THR A 64 -2.35 -5.24 -8.90
CA THR A 64 -2.12 -3.81 -8.79
C THR A 64 -1.72 -3.22 -10.14
N THR A 65 -2.36 -2.13 -10.54
CA THR A 65 -2.00 -1.37 -11.75
C THR A 65 -0.68 -0.61 -11.55
N TYR A 66 -0.11 -0.08 -12.62
CA TYR A 66 1.08 0.77 -12.53
C TYR A 66 0.86 1.97 -11.58
N ASP A 67 -0.27 2.67 -11.71
CA ASP A 67 -0.58 3.85 -10.89
C ASP A 67 -0.77 3.48 -9.42
N GLU A 68 -1.41 2.35 -9.13
CA GLU A 68 -1.58 1.86 -7.77
C GLU A 68 -0.22 1.43 -7.17
N LYS A 69 0.68 0.81 -7.94
CA LYS A 69 2.05 0.49 -7.50
C LYS A 69 2.83 1.75 -7.19
N ARG A 70 2.76 2.75 -8.08
CA ARG A 70 3.35 4.07 -7.88
C ARG A 70 2.83 4.72 -6.60
N LEU A 71 1.51 4.70 -6.38
CA LEU A 71 0.87 5.26 -5.18
C LEU A 71 1.37 4.57 -3.90
N CYS A 72 1.34 3.24 -3.87
CA CYS A 72 1.86 2.45 -2.74
C CYS A 72 3.34 2.76 -2.48
N CYS A 73 4.16 2.79 -3.52
CA CYS A 73 5.58 3.04 -3.41
C CYS A 73 5.86 4.41 -2.78
N ILE A 74 5.25 5.49 -3.29
CA ILE A 74 5.44 6.84 -2.75
C ILE A 74 4.94 6.94 -1.31
N GLY A 75 3.71 6.47 -1.05
CA GLY A 75 3.09 6.60 0.27
C GLY A 75 3.85 5.82 1.35
N PHE A 76 4.29 4.61 1.05
CA PHE A 76 5.02 3.80 2.01
C PHE A 76 6.53 4.07 2.03
N ALA A 77 7.10 4.70 1.00
CA ALA A 77 8.42 5.32 1.09
C ALA A 77 8.41 6.44 2.14
N ASN A 78 7.40 7.31 2.12
CA ASN A 78 7.22 8.32 3.16
C ASN A 78 6.97 7.68 4.53
N LEU A 79 6.20 6.59 4.59
CA LEU A 79 5.98 5.87 5.84
C LEU A 79 7.30 5.34 6.41
N ALA A 80 8.11 4.68 5.58
CA ALA A 80 9.40 4.13 5.96
C ALA A 80 10.37 5.22 6.43
N ALA A 81 10.46 6.34 5.71
CA ALA A 81 11.35 7.44 6.05
C ALA A 81 10.94 8.18 7.32
N ASP A 82 9.68 8.62 7.41
CA ASP A 82 9.23 9.53 8.47
C ASP A 82 8.93 8.80 9.79
N THR A 83 8.75 7.47 9.76
CA THR A 83 8.38 6.67 10.93
C THR A 83 9.35 5.55 11.25
N VAL A 84 10.58 5.61 10.72
CA VAL A 84 11.65 4.60 10.91
C VAL A 84 11.87 4.23 12.39
N ASP A 85 11.78 5.19 13.31
CA ASP A 85 11.95 4.95 14.74
C ASP A 85 10.85 4.10 15.35
N LYS A 86 9.63 4.20 14.80
CA LYS A 86 8.44 3.50 15.27
C LYS A 86 8.32 2.11 14.66
N LEU A 87 8.84 1.91 13.44
CA LEU A 87 8.74 0.65 12.70
C LEU A 87 9.59 -0.49 13.32
N GLY A 88 10.66 -0.17 14.04
CA GLY A 88 11.50 -1.16 14.70
C GLY A 88 11.99 -2.26 13.74
N LEU A 89 11.80 -3.53 14.11
CA LEU A 89 12.18 -4.69 13.30
C LEU A 89 11.40 -4.80 11.98
N GLN A 90 10.23 -4.16 11.88
CA GLN A 90 9.39 -4.20 10.67
C GLN A 90 9.91 -3.28 9.56
N TYR A 91 10.84 -2.38 9.86
CA TYR A 91 11.38 -1.44 8.86
C TYR A 91 11.99 -2.17 7.66
N GLY A 92 12.93 -3.10 7.90
CA GLY A 92 13.59 -3.84 6.83
C GLY A 92 12.60 -4.66 6.00
N ILE A 93 11.65 -5.32 6.66
CA ILE A 93 10.61 -6.15 6.03
C ILE A 93 9.69 -5.27 5.16
N LEU A 94 9.28 -4.10 5.65
CA LEU A 94 8.46 -3.16 4.88
C LEU A 94 9.19 -2.69 3.62
N VAL A 95 10.45 -2.27 3.74
CA VAL A 95 11.27 -1.83 2.59
C VAL A 95 11.42 -2.96 1.57
N GLU A 96 11.69 -4.17 2.04
CA GLU A 96 11.80 -5.37 1.21
C GLU A 96 10.47 -5.67 0.48
N SER A 97 9.33 -5.64 1.17
CA SER A 97 8.00 -5.79 0.55
C SER A 97 7.71 -4.73 -0.50
N LEU A 98 8.13 -3.48 -0.28
CA LEU A 98 7.95 -2.40 -1.24
C LEU A 98 8.80 -2.58 -2.49
N VAL A 99 10.08 -2.92 -2.33
CA VAL A 99 10.96 -3.18 -3.47
C VAL A 99 10.45 -4.36 -4.30
N ARG A 100 9.99 -5.44 -3.66
CA ARG A 100 9.35 -6.56 -4.39
C ARG A 100 8.08 -6.14 -5.12
N LEU A 101 7.26 -5.27 -4.54
CA LEU A 101 6.06 -4.76 -5.22
C LEU A 101 6.41 -3.96 -6.47
N VAL A 102 7.46 -3.15 -6.38
CA VAL A 102 7.95 -2.30 -7.46
C VAL A 102 8.57 -3.13 -8.60
N GLU A 103 9.31 -4.19 -8.27
CA GLU A 103 9.98 -5.05 -9.25
C GLU A 103 9.07 -6.12 -9.85
N ALA A 104 7.90 -6.39 -9.25
CA ALA A 104 6.94 -7.32 -9.79
C ALA A 104 6.53 -6.93 -11.22
N SER A 105 6.87 -7.78 -12.19
CA SER A 105 6.71 -7.52 -13.64
C SER A 105 5.25 -7.50 -14.11
N ALA A 106 4.30 -7.99 -13.29
CA ALA A 106 2.88 -7.97 -13.61
C ALA A 106 2.30 -6.57 -13.39
N CYS A 107 2.32 -5.72 -14.43
CA CYS A 107 1.48 -4.52 -14.49
C CYS A 107 0.20 -4.86 -15.23
N GLY A 108 -0.83 -5.22 -14.47
CA GLY A 108 -2.17 -5.43 -14.99
C GLY A 108 -3.08 -5.91 -13.87
N PRO A 109 -4.33 -5.41 -13.77
CA PRO A 109 -5.28 -6.00 -12.86
C PRO A 109 -5.61 -7.39 -13.39
N THR A 110 -4.89 -8.42 -12.92
CA THR A 110 -5.45 -9.76 -13.04
C THR A 110 -6.77 -9.69 -12.29
N PRO A 111 -7.92 -10.03 -12.92
CA PRO A 111 -9.16 -10.12 -12.18
C PRO A 111 -8.90 -10.98 -10.94
N LEU A 112 -9.34 -10.51 -9.78
CA LEU A 112 -9.31 -11.28 -8.54
C LEU A 112 -10.21 -12.51 -8.80
N ASN A 113 -9.65 -13.57 -9.37
CA ASN A 113 -10.41 -14.70 -9.87
C ASN A 113 -10.86 -15.58 -8.69
N ALA A 114 -12.18 -15.78 -8.67
CA ALA A 114 -12.90 -17.03 -8.39
C ALA A 114 -12.82 -17.70 -7.00
N ASP A 115 -11.90 -17.35 -6.11
CA ASP A 115 -11.80 -18.02 -4.79
C ASP A 115 -12.56 -17.30 -3.66
N ASP A 116 -13.27 -16.20 -3.95
CA ASP A 116 -14.29 -15.64 -3.04
C ASP A 116 -15.66 -16.36 -3.19
N VAL A 117 -15.65 -17.68 -3.47
CA VAL A 117 -16.83 -18.53 -3.30
C VAL A 117 -16.72 -19.19 -1.94
N GLU A 118 -17.17 -18.50 -0.89
CA GLU A 118 -17.60 -19.01 0.41
C GLU A 118 -17.90 -17.76 1.27
N GLU A 119 -19.15 -17.37 1.54
CA GLU A 119 -20.15 -18.13 2.27
C GLU A 119 -21.54 -17.68 1.78
N GLN A 120 -22.06 -18.31 0.71
CA GLN A 120 -23.49 -18.28 0.46
C GLN A 120 -24.15 -19.10 1.58
N GLY A 121 -24.68 -18.40 2.58
CA GLY A 121 -25.75 -18.93 3.42
C GLY A 121 -26.81 -19.52 2.49
N ILE A 122 -26.94 -20.83 2.55
CA ILE A 122 -27.77 -21.63 1.66
C ILE A 122 -29.22 -21.14 1.74
N GLY A 123 -29.77 -20.75 0.59
CA GLY A 123 -31.16 -21.10 0.24
C GLY A 123 -32.24 -20.03 0.44
N LEU A 124 -32.21 -18.97 -0.38
CA LEU A 124 -33.44 -18.49 -1.03
C LEU A 124 -33.10 -17.92 -2.42
N SER A 125 -32.97 -18.84 -3.36
CA SER A 125 -32.83 -18.56 -4.78
C SER A 125 -34.09 -17.87 -5.34
N THR A 126 -33.87 -16.90 -6.25
CA THR A 126 -34.76 -16.60 -7.40
C THR A 126 -35.86 -15.52 -7.27
N LEU A 127 -35.90 -14.68 -6.25
CA LEU A 127 -36.77 -13.48 -6.22
C LEU A 127 -35.95 -12.38 -5.54
N GLU A 128 -35.45 -11.31 -6.17
CA GLU A 128 -36.10 -10.41 -7.10
C GLU A 128 -35.07 -9.86 -8.09
N LEU A 129 -35.54 -9.55 -9.29
CA LEU A 129 -34.86 -8.72 -10.27
C LEU A 129 -34.77 -7.29 -9.70
N GLU A 130 -33.99 -7.08 -8.64
CA GLU A 130 -33.80 -5.77 -8.03
C GLU A 130 -33.28 -4.82 -9.10
N ARG A 131 -34.08 -3.79 -9.34
CA ARG A 131 -33.87 -2.67 -10.25
C ARG A 131 -32.38 -2.32 -10.36
N ASN A 132 -31.71 -2.90 -11.36
CA ASN A 132 -30.29 -2.71 -11.58
C ASN A 132 -30.17 -1.34 -12.25
N ASP A 133 -30.10 -0.26 -11.46
CA ASP A 133 -30.00 1.10 -11.97
C ASP A 133 -28.69 1.20 -12.80
N PRO A 134 -28.76 1.27 -14.14
CA PRO A 134 -27.57 1.20 -14.96
C PRO A 134 -26.71 2.45 -14.71
N TYR A 135 -25.48 2.23 -14.26
CA TYR A 135 -24.52 3.31 -14.06
C TYR A 135 -23.99 3.80 -15.41
N CYS A 136 -24.33 5.04 -15.79
CA CYS A 136 -23.79 5.71 -16.97
C CYS A 136 -22.73 6.74 -16.55
N LYS A 137 -21.45 6.41 -16.75
CA LYS A 137 -20.33 7.32 -16.46
C LYS A 137 -20.31 8.50 -17.43
N LEU A 138 -20.25 9.72 -16.91
CA LEU A 138 -20.06 10.93 -17.72
C LEU A 138 -18.60 11.04 -18.19
N SER A 139 -18.28 10.46 -19.35
CA SER A 139 -16.90 10.36 -19.85
C SER A 139 -16.15 11.70 -19.97
N TYR A 140 -16.86 12.80 -20.24
CA TYR A 140 -16.26 14.13 -20.45
C TYR A 140 -16.16 14.99 -19.19
N ALA A 141 -16.77 14.58 -18.07
CA ALA A 141 -16.75 15.32 -16.80
C ALA A 141 -15.84 14.64 -15.76
N GLN A 142 -14.85 13.87 -16.21
CA GLN A 142 -13.94 13.15 -15.32
C GLN A 142 -12.78 14.06 -14.91
N HIS A 143 -12.46 14.07 -13.62
CA HIS A 143 -11.26 14.73 -13.11
C HIS A 143 -10.16 13.69 -12.93
N PRO A 144 -8.98 13.88 -13.54
CA PRO A 144 -7.85 13.00 -13.30
C PRO A 144 -7.39 13.16 -11.85
N ASP A 145 -7.39 12.05 -11.10
CA ASP A 145 -6.99 12.02 -9.69
C ASP A 145 -5.48 11.74 -9.61
N VAL A 146 -4.68 12.73 -10.03
CA VAL A 146 -3.22 12.61 -10.05
C VAL A 146 -2.66 13.00 -8.68
N ILE A 147 -2.19 12.01 -7.93
CA ILE A 147 -1.57 12.20 -6.62
C ILE A 147 -0.06 12.28 -6.78
N ALA A 148 0.55 13.30 -6.14
CA ALA A 148 1.99 13.56 -6.15
C ALA A 148 2.57 13.67 -7.57
N ALA A 149 1.96 14.49 -8.44
CA ALA A 149 2.35 14.63 -9.85
C ALA A 149 3.82 15.08 -10.03
N GLU A 150 4.37 15.76 -9.02
CA GLU A 150 5.76 16.20 -8.95
C GLU A 150 6.77 15.04 -8.90
N ILE A 151 6.36 13.85 -8.47
CA ILE A 151 7.24 12.68 -8.36
C ILE A 151 7.20 11.87 -9.66
N VAL A 152 8.10 12.18 -10.59
CA VAL A 152 8.16 11.49 -11.89
C VAL A 152 8.73 10.07 -11.74
N ASN A 153 9.89 9.94 -11.10
CA ASN A 153 10.53 8.64 -10.86
C ASN A 153 10.30 8.17 -9.42
N PHE A 154 9.25 7.38 -9.21
CA PHE A 154 8.90 6.86 -7.89
C PHE A 154 9.92 5.84 -7.35
N LYS A 155 10.71 5.19 -8.22
CA LYS A 155 11.78 4.27 -7.79
C LYS A 155 12.95 5.04 -7.18
N ALA A 156 13.39 6.10 -7.85
CA ALA A 156 14.39 7.02 -7.31
C ALA A 156 13.91 7.66 -5.99
N TYR A 157 12.63 8.04 -5.93
CA TYR A 157 12.02 8.56 -4.70
C TYR A 157 12.05 7.56 -3.53
N LEU A 158 11.77 6.28 -3.79
CA LEU A 158 11.90 5.22 -2.78
C LEU A 158 13.35 5.07 -2.30
N ALA A 159 14.31 5.07 -3.22
CA ALA A 159 15.73 5.01 -2.90
C ALA A 159 16.17 6.17 -2.03
N GLU A 160 15.78 7.40 -2.37
CA GLU A 160 16.06 8.59 -1.57
C GLU A 160 15.41 8.49 -0.17
N ALA A 161 14.16 8.05 -0.09
CA ALA A 161 13.47 7.86 1.18
C ALA A 161 14.20 6.92 2.13
N VAL A 162 14.66 5.78 1.60
CA VAL A 162 15.21 4.68 2.38
C VAL A 162 16.71 4.87 2.66
N MET A 163 17.49 5.29 1.67
CA MET A 163 18.95 5.39 1.80
C MET A 163 19.43 6.74 2.32
N VAL A 164 18.60 7.79 2.21
CA VAL A 164 18.98 9.14 2.65
C VAL A 164 18.10 9.57 3.82
N ARG A 165 16.78 9.74 3.61
CA ARG A 165 15.90 10.31 4.65
C ARG A 165 15.81 9.44 5.91
N ALA A 166 15.61 8.13 5.76
CA ALA A 166 15.52 7.21 6.89
C ALA A 166 16.85 7.10 7.66
N VAL A 167 18.00 7.15 6.96
CA VAL A 167 19.33 7.09 7.59
C VAL A 167 19.64 8.36 8.38
N ILE A 168 19.22 9.52 7.87
CA ILE A 168 19.35 10.80 8.59
C ILE A 168 18.56 10.75 9.90
N LEU A 169 17.34 10.19 9.88
CA LEU A 169 16.51 10.09 11.07
C LEU A 169 17.01 8.99 12.03
N LYS A 170 17.44 7.84 11.49
CA LYS A 170 17.98 6.71 12.25
C LYS A 170 19.13 6.05 11.48
N ALA A 171 20.36 6.33 11.90
CA ALA A 171 21.58 5.89 11.22
C ALA A 171 21.64 4.36 11.02
N ASP A 172 21.16 3.59 12.00
CA ASP A 172 21.21 2.12 11.98
C ASP A 172 20.19 1.50 11.03
N SER A 173 19.26 2.27 10.46
CA SER A 173 18.20 1.77 9.59
C SER A 173 18.73 1.04 8.35
N ALA A 174 19.86 1.50 7.79
CA ALA A 174 20.51 0.86 6.64
C ALA A 174 20.98 -0.58 6.92
N SER A 175 21.29 -0.89 8.18
CA SER A 175 21.72 -2.24 8.62
C SER A 175 20.57 -3.25 8.65
N CYS A 176 19.32 -2.77 8.72
CA CYS A 176 18.13 -3.62 8.73
C CYS A 176 17.72 -4.10 7.32
N ILE A 177 18.36 -3.59 6.27
CA ILE A 177 18.05 -3.89 4.88
C ILE A 177 19.06 -4.93 4.38
N ASN A 178 18.55 -5.99 3.76
CA ASN A 178 19.40 -7.03 3.18
C ASN A 178 20.20 -6.52 1.96
N GLU A 179 21.29 -7.22 1.60
CA GLU A 179 22.19 -6.78 0.52
C GLU A 179 21.52 -6.74 -0.86
N GLU A 180 20.63 -7.70 -1.16
CA GLU A 180 19.93 -7.78 -2.44
C GLU A 180 19.05 -6.53 -2.66
N ILE A 181 18.24 -6.18 -1.65
CA ILE A 181 17.36 -5.02 -1.65
C ILE A 181 18.17 -3.72 -1.69
N ARG A 182 19.33 -3.68 -1.02
CA ARG A 182 20.25 -2.54 -1.13
C ARG A 182 20.78 -2.37 -2.57
N GLY A 183 21.07 -3.47 -3.26
CA GLY A 183 21.45 -3.46 -4.68
C GLY A 183 20.38 -2.84 -5.59
N PHE A 184 19.11 -3.22 -5.41
CA PHE A 184 17.99 -2.60 -6.12
C PHE A 184 17.87 -1.10 -5.84
N LEU A 185 17.92 -0.71 -4.56
CA LEU A 185 17.83 0.70 -4.15
C LEU A 185 18.97 1.55 -4.72
N ALA A 186 20.20 1.02 -4.72
CA ALA A 186 21.35 1.68 -5.34
C ALA A 186 21.16 1.86 -6.85
N GLY A 187 20.61 0.86 -7.53
CA GLY A 187 20.24 0.94 -8.94
C GLY A 187 19.20 2.03 -9.23
N TYR A 188 18.19 2.19 -8.36
CA TYR A 188 17.18 3.24 -8.53
C TYR A 188 17.75 4.65 -8.34
N ALA A 189 18.71 4.83 -7.44
CA ALA A 189 19.35 6.13 -7.20
C ALA A 189 20.20 6.63 -8.38
N GLN A 190 20.63 5.73 -9.28
CA GLN A 190 21.39 6.07 -10.49
C GLN A 190 20.49 6.44 -11.68
N GLN A 191 19.17 6.26 -11.56
CA GLN A 191 18.19 6.53 -12.61
C GLN A 191 17.56 7.94 -12.49
N VAL A 192 18.26 8.87 -11.82
CA VAL A 192 17.85 10.27 -11.61
C VAL A 192 18.14 11.11 -12.85
#